data_AF-A0A0V0ULI9-F1
#
_entry.id   AF-A0A0V0ULI9-F1
#
_cell.length_a   1.000
_cell.length_b   1.000
_cell.length_c   1.000
_cell.angle_alpha   90.00
_cell.angle_beta   90.00
_cell.angle_gamma   90.00
#
_symmetry.space_group_name_H-M   'P 1'
#
loop_
_entity.id
_entity.type
_entity.pdbx_description
1 polymer ?
#
loop_
_entity_poly.entity_id
_entity_poly.type
_entity_poly.pdbx_seq_one_letter_code
_entity_poly.pdbx_strand_id
1 'polypeptide(L)'
;MCFHCFFSLIYRIPKPQNVRMQPVTSMQTVYKAPGQANGKIIEATAPARDWQDGAQALSNNDQHSFAKALQHVVGNDNNIKFLAYNNAPPGVANVKTKSNSK
;
A
#
# COMPACT_ATOMS: atom_id res chain seq x y z
N MET A 1 -22.28 -38.59 46.33
CA MET A 1 -21.96 -38.42 44.90
C MET A 1 -22.90 -37.39 44.30
N CYS A 2 -22.50 -36.13 44.18
CA CYS A 2 -23.26 -35.14 43.41
C CYS A 2 -22.49 -34.89 42.12
N PHE A 3 -22.93 -35.53 41.04
CA PHE A 3 -22.32 -35.49 39.70
C PHE A 3 -22.51 -34.13 38.99
N HIS A 4 -22.98 -33.09 39.70
CA HIS A 4 -23.31 -31.80 39.11
C HIS A 4 -22.21 -30.74 39.23
N CYS A 5 -21.11 -31.00 39.95
CA CYS A 5 -20.07 -29.97 40.16
C CYS A 5 -18.92 -29.99 39.15
N PHE A 6 -18.82 -31.00 38.26
CA PHE A 6 -17.72 -31.10 37.29
C PHE A 6 -18.04 -30.65 35.86
N PHE A 7 -19.32 -30.48 35.49
CA PHE A 7 -19.70 -30.16 34.11
C PHE A 7 -19.59 -28.67 33.72
N SER A 8 -19.41 -27.76 34.68
CA SER A 8 -19.36 -26.31 34.38
C SER A 8 -17.97 -25.79 33.95
N LEU A 9 -16.92 -26.63 33.98
CA LEU A 9 -15.57 -26.15 33.65
C LEU A 9 -15.21 -26.25 32.15
N ILE A 10 -16.04 -26.91 31.33
CA ILE A 10 -15.71 -27.18 29.91
C ILE A 10 -16.35 -26.19 28.92
N TYR A 11 -17.27 -25.33 29.35
CA TYR A 11 -18.02 -24.44 28.44
C TYR A 11 -17.54 -22.99 28.38
N ARG A 12 -16.41 -22.64 29.00
CA ARG A 12 -15.84 -21.29 28.87
C ARG A 12 -14.68 -21.28 27.88
N ILE A 13 -14.98 -21.60 26.61
CA ILE A 13 -14.10 -21.25 25.50
C ILE A 13 -14.28 -19.74 25.28
N PRO A 14 -13.29 -18.87 25.59
CA PRO A 14 -13.37 -17.48 25.17
C PRO A 14 -13.48 -17.47 23.65
N LYS A 15 -14.51 -16.81 23.11
CA LYS A 15 -14.60 -16.55 21.67
C LYS A 15 -13.25 -15.97 21.24
N PRO A 16 -12.63 -16.45 20.14
CA PRO A 16 -11.44 -15.79 19.64
C PRO A 16 -11.81 -14.32 19.49
N GLN A 17 -11.07 -13.45 20.19
CA GLN A 17 -11.16 -12.03 19.94
C GLN A 17 -10.96 -11.87 18.44
N ASN A 18 -11.89 -11.18 17.78
CA ASN A 18 -11.74 -10.81 16.39
C ASN A 18 -10.54 -9.88 16.36
N VAL A 19 -9.34 -10.46 16.28
CA VAL A 19 -8.12 -9.72 16.04
C VAL A 19 -8.41 -9.11 14.70
N ARG A 20 -8.74 -7.83 14.70
CA ARG A 20 -8.82 -7.02 13.50
C ARG A 20 -7.44 -7.22 12.90
N MET A 21 -7.31 -8.16 11.97
CA MET A 21 -6.17 -8.18 11.07
C MET A 21 -6.22 -6.77 10.51
N GLN A 22 -5.26 -5.94 10.93
CA GLN A 22 -5.08 -4.67 10.27
C GLN A 22 -5.03 -5.05 8.79
N PRO A 23 -5.85 -4.44 7.92
CA PRO A 23 -5.75 -4.74 6.52
C PRO A 23 -4.30 -4.45 6.17
N VAL A 24 -3.49 -5.51 6.04
CA VAL A 24 -2.27 -5.44 5.26
C VAL A 24 -2.82 -4.95 3.96
N THR A 25 -2.55 -3.69 3.64
CA THR A 25 -3.07 -3.06 2.42
C THR A 25 -2.52 -3.88 1.28
N SER A 26 -3.34 -4.84 0.85
CA SER A 26 -3.15 -5.65 -0.33
C SER A 26 -3.08 -4.65 -1.47
N MET A 27 -1.91 -4.55 -2.09
CA MET A 27 -1.58 -3.86 -3.34
C MET A 27 -2.52 -2.71 -3.78
N GLN A 28 -1.99 -1.48 -3.86
CA GLN A 28 -2.74 -0.34 -4.39
C GLN A 28 -2.42 -0.10 -5.87
N THR A 29 -3.45 0.16 -6.68
CA THR A 29 -3.32 0.46 -8.11
C THR A 29 -3.74 1.90 -8.38
N VAL A 30 -2.91 2.62 -9.13
CA VAL A 30 -3.15 4.00 -9.55
C VAL A 30 -3.00 4.11 -11.06
N TYR A 31 -3.89 4.86 -11.71
CA TYR A 31 -3.81 5.21 -13.12
C TYR A 31 -3.71 6.73 -13.29
N LYS A 32 -2.65 7.23 -13.91
CA LYS A 32 -2.51 8.66 -14.24
C LYS A 32 -2.82 8.89 -15.71
N ALA A 33 -3.89 9.62 -16.00
CA ALA A 33 -4.23 9.99 -17.37
C ALA A 33 -3.17 10.93 -17.97
N PRO A 34 -2.95 10.90 -19.29
CA PRO A 34 -2.07 11.85 -19.98
C PRO A 34 -2.46 13.30 -19.67
N GLY A 35 -1.47 14.15 -19.36
CA GLY A 35 -1.69 15.57 -19.05
C GLY A 35 -2.29 15.89 -17.67
N GLN A 36 -2.72 14.91 -16.88
CA GLN A 36 -3.34 15.13 -15.56
C GLN A 36 -2.32 15.01 -14.43
N ALA A 37 -2.33 15.93 -13.45
CA ALA A 37 -1.45 15.84 -12.28
C ALA A 37 -1.92 14.78 -11.27
N ASN A 38 -3.24 14.55 -11.21
CA ASN A 38 -3.88 13.59 -10.31
C ASN A 38 -4.02 12.23 -11.01
N GLY A 39 -3.88 11.16 -10.23
CA GLY A 39 -4.23 9.81 -10.66
C GLY A 39 -5.70 9.49 -10.35
N LYS A 40 -6.21 8.40 -10.89
CA LYS A 40 -7.40 7.71 -10.42
C LYS A 40 -6.98 6.48 -9.62
N ILE A 41 -7.73 6.14 -8.57
CA ILE A 41 -7.46 5.01 -7.68
C ILE A 41 -8.63 4.04 -7.63
N ILE A 42 -8.33 2.76 -7.46
CA ILE A 42 -9.31 1.76 -7.02
C ILE A 42 -9.04 1.54 -5.54
N GLU A 43 -10.00 1.89 -4.69
CA GLU A 43 -9.88 1.63 -3.26
C GLU A 43 -10.10 0.14 -2.99
N ALA A 44 -9.33 -0.47 -2.09
CA ALA A 44 -9.56 -1.87 -1.68
C ALA A 44 -10.72 -1.97 -0.66
N THR A 45 -11.84 -1.29 -0.96
CA THR A 45 -13.04 -1.23 -0.11
C THR A 45 -14.20 -1.91 -0.83
N ALA A 46 -15.12 -2.53 -0.08
CA ALA A 46 -16.28 -3.24 -0.62
C ALA A 46 -17.16 -2.43 -1.62
N PRO A 47 -17.27 -1.09 -1.55
CA PRO A 47 -17.99 -0.30 -2.57
C PRO A 47 -17.14 0.12 -3.78
N ALA A 48 -15.85 -0.21 -3.86
CA ALA A 48 -14.98 0.24 -4.93
C ALA A 48 -15.24 -0.50 -6.25
N ARG A 49 -16.30 -0.08 -6.95
CA ARG A 49 -16.65 -0.56 -8.29
C ARG A 49 -16.15 0.38 -9.38
N ASP A 50 -15.88 1.65 -9.04
CA ASP A 50 -15.51 2.70 -9.98
C ASP A 50 -14.17 3.35 -9.63
N TRP A 51 -13.43 3.75 -10.67
CA TRP A 51 -12.22 4.57 -10.55
C TRP A 51 -12.55 5.94 -9.96
N GLN A 52 -12.07 6.19 -8.75
CA GLN A 52 -12.23 7.48 -8.09
C GLN A 52 -11.10 8.42 -8.47
N ASP A 53 -11.39 9.71 -8.58
CA ASP A 53 -10.35 10.71 -8.75
C ASP A 53 -9.51 10.82 -7.49
N GLY A 54 -8.19 10.81 -7.65
CA GLY A 54 -7.25 10.99 -6.56
C GLY A 54 -7.38 12.38 -5.97
N ALA A 55 -7.50 12.44 -4.64
CA ALA A 55 -7.74 13.69 -3.89
C ALA A 55 -6.70 14.79 -4.13
N GLN A 56 -5.47 14.46 -4.55
CA GLN A 56 -4.37 15.39 -4.79
C GLN A 56 -3.47 14.91 -5.94
N ALA A 57 -2.59 15.80 -6.42
CA ALA A 57 -1.55 15.46 -7.39
C ALA A 57 -0.60 14.39 -6.84
N LEU A 58 -0.14 13.48 -7.71
CA LEU A 58 0.74 12.36 -7.31
C LEU A 58 2.12 12.79 -6.82
N SER A 59 2.54 14.02 -7.13
CA SER A 59 3.77 14.62 -6.63
C SER A 59 3.64 15.21 -5.23
N ASN A 60 2.43 15.30 -4.67
CA ASN A 60 2.23 15.75 -3.31
C ASN A 60 2.77 14.68 -2.35
N ASN A 61 3.62 15.09 -1.40
CA ASN A 61 4.24 14.19 -0.43
C ASN A 61 3.24 13.61 0.58
N ASP A 62 2.12 14.29 0.76
CA ASP A 62 1.08 13.91 1.71
C ASP A 62 -0.18 13.37 1.02
N GLN A 63 -0.96 12.61 1.78
CA GLN A 63 -2.32 12.14 1.43
C GLN A 63 -2.45 10.98 0.41
N HIS A 64 -1.36 10.49 -0.24
CA HIS A 64 -1.44 9.32 -1.14
C HIS A 64 -0.38 8.24 -0.87
N SER A 65 -0.74 6.99 -1.14
CA SER A 65 0.11 5.81 -0.96
C SER A 65 1.33 5.79 -1.88
N PHE A 66 1.26 6.40 -3.07
CA PHE A 66 2.37 6.48 -4.01
C PHE A 66 3.57 7.25 -3.43
N ALA A 67 3.34 8.47 -2.93
CA ALA A 67 4.40 9.28 -2.31
C ALA A 67 4.89 8.65 -1.00
N LYS A 68 3.98 8.09 -0.18
CA LYS A 68 4.35 7.39 1.06
C LYS A 68 5.21 6.16 0.81
N ALA A 69 4.97 5.41 -0.27
CA ALA A 69 5.81 4.26 -0.64
C ALA A 69 7.25 4.67 -0.98
N LEU A 70 7.46 5.89 -1.48
CA LEU A 70 8.76 6.42 -1.89
C LEU A 70 9.37 7.39 -0.87
N GLN A 71 8.70 7.69 0.24
CA GLN A 71 9.08 8.77 1.17
C GLN A 71 10.54 8.67 1.66
N HIS A 72 11.00 7.46 1.98
CA HIS A 72 12.39 7.22 2.41
C HIS A 72 13.37 7.11 1.24
N VAL A 73 12.91 6.78 0.04
CA VAL A 73 13.74 6.71 -1.18
C VAL A 73 14.15 8.11 -1.64
N VAL A 74 13.23 9.08 -1.56
CA VAL A 74 13.48 10.47 -1.97
C VAL A 74 13.92 11.38 -0.82
N GLY A 75 13.70 10.96 0.43
CA GLY A 75 14.12 11.67 1.63
C GLY A 75 15.59 11.42 2.00
N ASN A 76 16.12 12.22 2.93
CA ASN A 76 17.47 12.03 3.45
C ASN A 76 17.49 10.97 4.56
N ASP A 77 17.37 9.70 4.17
CA ASP A 77 17.42 8.55 5.08
C ASP A 77 18.71 7.76 4.85
N ASN A 78 19.62 7.76 5.83
CA ASN A 78 20.93 7.11 5.72
C ASN A 78 20.87 5.58 5.68
N ASN A 79 19.74 4.98 6.08
CA ASN A 79 19.59 3.52 6.18
C ASN A 79 18.80 2.93 5.02
N ILE A 80 18.19 3.75 4.16
CA ILE A 80 17.40 3.27 3.04
C ILE A 80 18.29 2.60 1.98
N LYS A 81 17.81 1.50 1.42
CA LYS A 81 18.46 0.80 0.29
C LYS A 81 17.42 0.58 -0.79
N PHE A 82 17.68 1.11 -2.00
CA PHE A 82 16.80 0.93 -3.15
C PHE A 82 17.63 0.80 -4.43
N LEU A 83 17.06 0.12 -5.42
CA LEU A 83 17.59 0.08 -6.79
C LEU A 83 16.58 0.76 -7.70
N ALA A 84 17.04 1.75 -8.47
CA ALA A 84 16.24 2.37 -9.50
C ALA A 84 16.71 1.91 -10.88
N TYR A 85 15.75 1.59 -11.75
CA TYR A 85 15.99 1.27 -13.15
C TYR A 85 15.35 2.34 -14.04
N ASN A 86 16.07 2.76 -15.07
CA ASN A 86 15.56 3.73 -16.03
C ASN A 86 16.26 3.54 -17.37
N ASN A 87 15.50 3.64 -18.45
CA ASN A 87 16.02 3.63 -19.82
C ASN A 87 17.09 4.70 -20.08
N ALA A 88 16.92 5.86 -19.46
CA ALA A 88 17.82 7.01 -19.55
C ALA A 88 18.10 7.47 -18.11
N PRO A 89 19.08 6.86 -17.43
CA PRO A 89 19.36 7.18 -16.04
C PRO A 89 19.77 8.65 -15.88
N PRO A 90 19.25 9.36 -14.86
CA PRO A 90 19.64 10.74 -14.61
C PRO A 90 21.13 10.82 -14.27
N GLY A 91 21.84 11.82 -14.79
CA GLY A 91 23.25 12.06 -14.47
C GLY A 91 24.26 11.17 -15.21
N VAL A 92 23.82 10.25 -16.08
CA VAL A 92 24.72 9.43 -16.90
C VAL A 92 24.46 9.72 -18.38
N ALA A 93 25.40 10.42 -19.02
CA ALA A 93 25.29 10.76 -20.44
C ALA A 93 25.48 9.53 -21.33
N ASN A 94 24.83 9.55 -22.50
CA ASN A 94 25.01 8.57 -23.60
C ASN A 94 24.64 7.11 -23.27
N VAL A 95 24.01 6.84 -22.12
CA VAL A 95 23.46 5.51 -21.80
C VAL A 95 21.95 5.53 -22.06
N LYS A 96 21.53 4.80 -23.10
CA LYS A 96 20.12 4.56 -23.41
C LYS A 96 19.90 3.09 -23.72
N THR A 97 18.99 2.46 -22.98
CA THR A 97 18.60 1.06 -23.23
C THR A 97 17.40 0.98 -24.20
N LYS A 98 16.82 -0.20 -24.41
CA LYS A 98 15.62 -0.37 -25.25
C LYS A 98 14.31 -0.43 -24.45
N SER A 99 14.35 -0.80 -23.18
CA SER A 99 13.14 -0.94 -22.36
C SER A 99 12.71 0.43 -21.81
N ASN A 100 11.40 0.67 -21.73
CA ASN A 100 10.82 1.93 -21.24
C ASN A 100 10.09 1.78 -19.91
N SER A 101 10.13 0.59 -19.31
CA SER A 101 9.61 0.36 -17.95
C SER A 101 10.51 1.06 -16.92
N LYS A 102 9.95 1.33 -15.74
CA LYS A 102 10.66 1.87 -14.56
C LYS A 102 10.09 1.22 -13.31
#